data_AF-A0A922VC01-F1
#
_entry.id   AF-A0A922VC01-F1
#
_cell.length_a   1.000
_cell.length_b   1.000
_cell.length_c   1.000
_cell.angle_alpha   90.00
_cell.angle_beta   90.00
_cell.angle_gamma   90.00
#
_symmetry.space_group_name_H-M   'P 1'
#
loop_
_entity.id
_entity.type
_entity.pdbx_description
1 polymer ?
#
loop_
_entity_poly.entity_id
_entity_poly.type
_entity_poly.pdbx_seq_one_letter_code
_entity_poly.pdbx_strand_id
1 'polypeptide(L)' 'MGGFSLMHWLLFGGVAILVLGGGRFSAMMGDVAKGVKQFKKGLADEDDAKPASRIDAKAEAEPAAKDG' A
#
# COMPACT_ATOMS: atom_id res chain seq x y z
N MET A 1 -7.52 -2.65 38.07
CA MET A 1 -7.89 -3.15 36.72
C MET A 1 -7.14 -2.36 35.66
N GLY A 2 -5.81 -2.50 35.62
CA GLY A 2 -4.90 -1.75 34.74
C GLY A 2 -4.17 -2.68 33.78
N GLY A 3 -4.89 -3.66 33.25
CA GLY A 3 -4.32 -4.67 32.35
C GLY A 3 -4.03 -4.03 31.00
N PHE A 4 -2.74 -3.94 30.68
CA PHE A 4 -2.23 -3.67 29.33
C PHE A 4 -2.41 -2.22 28.83
N SER A 5 -1.74 -1.31 29.54
CA SER A 5 -1.35 0.02 29.05
C SER A 5 -0.74 -0.06 27.65
N LEU A 6 -0.82 1.02 26.86
CA LEU A 6 -0.27 1.18 25.50
C LEU A 6 1.12 0.54 25.29
N MET A 7 1.94 0.49 26.33
CA MET A 7 3.25 -0.18 26.32
C MET A 7 3.19 -1.68 25.97
N HIS A 8 2.14 -2.40 26.35
CA HIS A 8 1.99 -3.80 25.98
C HIS A 8 1.73 -3.97 24.48
N TRP A 9 0.89 -3.12 23.90
CA TRP A 9 0.64 -3.13 22.45
C TRP A 9 1.90 -2.79 21.66
N LEU A 10 2.73 -1.88 22.18
CA LEU A 10 4.02 -1.55 21.58
C LEU A 10 4.98 -2.75 21.61
N LEU A 11 5.06 -3.44 22.74
CA LEU A 11 5.93 -4.60 22.93
C LEU A 11 5.44 -5.81 22.12
N PHE A 12 4.13 -6.06 22.12
CA PHE A 12 3.48 -7.12 21.36
C PHE A 12 3.65 -6.90 19.85
N GLY A 13 3.45 -5.66 19.37
CA GLY A 13 3.71 -5.28 17.98
C GLY A 13 5.18 -5.49 17.59
N GLY A 14 6.11 -5.09 18.45
CA GLY A 14 7.54 -5.30 18.24
C GLY A 14 7.93 -6.79 18.13
N VAL A 15 7.44 -7.62 19.05
CA VAL A 15 7.69 -9.07 19.03
C VAL A 15 7.04 -9.73 17.81
N ALA A 16 5.81 -9.33 17.44
CA ALA A 16 5.14 -9.86 16.26
C ALA A 16 5.94 -9.57 14.97
N ILE A 17 6.47 -8.36 14.81
CA ILE A 17 7.32 -8.00 13.67
C ILE A 17 8.64 -8.79 13.68
N LEU A 18 9.21 -9.04 14.86
CA LEU A 18 10.45 -9.83 15.00
C LEU A 18 10.24 -11.29 14.56
N VAL A 19 9.12 -11.90 14.94
CA VAL A 19 8.75 -13.28 14.57
C VAL A 19 8.40 -13.39 13.09
N LEU A 20 7.67 -12.42 12.55
CA LEU A 20 7.31 -12.38 11.13
C LEU A 20 8.51 -12.07 10.22
N GLY A 21 9.51 -11.35 10.75
CA GLY A 21 10.67 -10.85 10.02
C GLY A 21 10.32 -9.63 9.16
N GLY A 22 11.23 -8.65 9.12
CA GLY A 22 11.02 -7.37 8.41
C GLY A 22 10.67 -7.54 6.92
N GLY A 23 11.22 -8.57 6.26
CA GLY A 23 10.95 -8.85 4.84
C GLY A 23 9.53 -9.34 4.57
N ARG A 24 8.97 -10.23 5.41
CA ARG A 24 7.61 -10.76 5.20
C ARG A 24 6.55 -9.76 5.63
N PHE A 25 6.80 -9.06 6.74
CA PHE A 25 5.91 -8.00 7.21
C PHE A 25 5.82 -6.84 6.22
N SER A 26 6.94 -6.40 5.63
CA SER A 26 6.94 -5.31 4.64
C SER A 26 6.22 -5.70 3.34
N ALA A 27 6.41 -6.93 2.85
CA ALA A 27 5.67 -7.45 1.68
C ALA A 27 4.15 -7.51 1.94
N MET A 28 3.73 -8.10 3.08
CA MET A 28 2.31 -8.16 3.46
C MET A 28 1.71 -6.77 3.66
N MET A 29 2.43 -5.85 4.31
CA MET A 29 1.97 -4.48 4.51
C MET A 29 1.84 -3.73 3.16
N GLY A 30 2.70 -4.02 2.18
CA GLY A 30 2.61 -3.48 0.83
C GLY A 30 1.35 -3.94 0.08
N ASP A 31 1.00 -5.23 0.17
CA ASP A 31 -0.21 -5.77 -0.47
C ASP A 31 -1.49 -5.31 0.22
N VAL A 32 -1.47 -5.21 1.56
CA VAL A 32 -2.56 -4.60 2.34
C VAL A 32 -2.72 -3.12 2.00
N ALA A 33 -1.62 -2.36 1.89
CA ALA A 33 -1.67 -0.96 1.51
C ALA A 33 -2.24 -0.74 0.10
N LYS A 34 -1.89 -1.61 -0.86
CA LYS A 34 -2.50 -1.61 -2.20
C LYS A 34 -4.00 -1.91 -2.13
N GLY A 35 -4.41 -2.93 -1.38
CA GLY A 35 -5.82 -3.29 -1.19
C GLY A 35 -6.65 -2.16 -0.59
N VAL A 36 -6.15 -1.53 0.48
CA VAL A 36 -6.81 -0.38 1.13
C VAL A 36 -6.83 0.85 0.21
N LYS A 37 -5.76 1.10 -0.56
CA LYS A 37 -5.70 2.22 -1.51
C LYS A 37 -6.69 2.03 -2.67
N GLN A 38 -6.84 0.82 -3.18
CA GLN A 38 -7.82 0.50 -4.23
C GLN A 38 -9.25 0.53 -3.68
N PHE A 39 -9.49 0.07 -2.45
CA PHE A 39 -10.79 0.18 -1.80
C PHE A 39 -11.20 1.64 -1.59
N LYS A 40 -10.27 2.48 -1.10
CA LYS A 40 -10.52 3.92 -0.95
C LYS A 40 -10.70 4.63 -2.30
N LYS A 41 -9.94 4.23 -3.33
CA LYS A 41 -10.16 4.74 -4.69
C LYS A 41 -11.52 4.34 -5.22
N GLY A 42 -11.94 3.09 -5.06
CA GLY A 42 -13.26 2.62 -5.49
C GLY A 42 -14.40 3.36 -4.79
N LEU A 43 -14.31 3.57 -3.48
CA LEU A 43 -15.28 4.41 -2.76
C LEU A 43 -15.27 5.87 -3.23
N ALA A 44 -14.09 6.44 -3.47
CA ALA A 44 -13.96 7.83 -3.90
C ALA A 44 -14.38 8.04 -5.37
N ASP A 45 -14.29 7.01 -6.23
CA ASP A 45 -14.73 7.04 -7.62
C ASP A 45 -16.27 7.01 -7.72
N GLU A 46 -16.96 6.42 -6.74
CA GLU A 46 -18.44 6.52 -6.62
C GLU A 46 -18.91 7.92 -6.16
N ASP A 47 -18.09 8.65 -5.40
CA ASP A 47 -18.39 10.02 -4.94
C ASP A 47 -17.92 11.12 -5.91
N ASP A 48 -16.82 10.88 -6.64
CA ASP A 48 -16.16 11.85 -7.52
C ASP A 48 -16.00 11.23 -8.92
N ALA A 49 -16.99 11.46 -9.79
CA ALA A 49 -16.93 11.10 -11.21
C ALA A 49 -15.79 11.86 -11.93
N LYS A 50 -14.55 11.38 -11.80
CA LYS A 50 -13.41 11.86 -12.58
C LYS A 50 -12.46 10.71 -12.91
N PRO A 51 -12.27 10.39 -14.21
CA PRO A 51 -11.59 9.17 -14.62
C PRO A 51 -10.13 9.21 -14.20
N ALA A 52 -9.71 8.23 -13.41
CA ALA A 52 -8.33 8.01 -13.00
C ALA A 52 -7.48 7.41 -14.15
N SER A 53 -7.40 8.10 -15.29
CA SER A 53 -6.56 7.76 -16.44
C SER A 53 -5.12 8.25 -16.25
N ARG A 54 -4.33 7.64 -15.36
CA ARG A 54 -2.89 7.95 -15.29
C ARG A 54 -1.95 6.92 -14.69
N ILE A 55 -2.45 5.78 -14.24
CA ILE A 55 -1.60 4.64 -13.92
C ILE A 55 -1.82 3.69 -15.11
N ASP A 56 -0.76 3.15 -15.71
CA ASP A 56 -0.76 2.33 -16.95
C ASP A 56 -0.63 3.06 -18.31
N ALA A 57 -0.12 4.30 -18.37
CA ALA A 57 0.25 4.91 -19.66
C ALA A 57 1.56 5.71 -19.65
N LYS A 58 2.51 5.39 -18.77
CA LYS A 58 3.85 6.02 -18.80
C LYS A 58 4.99 5.09 -18.39
N ALA A 59 4.98 3.86 -18.90
CA ALA A 59 6.14 2.97 -18.79
C ALA A 59 6.61 2.42 -20.15
N GLU A 60 5.92 2.69 -21.26
CA GLU A 60 6.32 2.14 -22.56
C GLU A 60 5.88 3.05 -23.72
N ALA A 61 6.50 4.24 -23.85
CA ALA A 61 6.52 5.01 -25.10
C ALA A 61 7.43 6.25 -24.98
N GLU A 62 8.74 6.04 -24.98
CA GLU A 62 9.77 6.88 -25.62
C GLU A 62 11.14 6.36 -25.15
N PRO A 63 12.23 6.35 -25.96
CA PRO A 63 12.42 7.02 -27.25
C PRO A 63 13.25 6.19 -28.26
N ALA A 64 12.75 5.89 -29.47
CA ALA A 64 13.64 5.39 -30.53
C ALA A 64 13.06 5.58 -31.93
N ALA A 65 13.88 6.19 -32.79
CA ALA A 65 13.85 6.08 -34.25
C ALA A 65 12.63 6.68 -34.98
N LYS A 66 12.74 7.97 -35.29
CA LYS A 66 12.41 8.46 -36.63
C LYS A 66 13.61 9.24 -37.17
N ASP A 67 14.61 8.45 -37.54
CA ASP A 67 15.57 8.74 -38.61
C ASP A 67 14.93 8.12 -39.88
N GLY A 68 14.78 8.90 -40.96
CA GLY A 68 14.21 8.45 -42.24
C GLY A 68 13.18 9.40 -42.85
#